data_AF-A0A5N6JVW6-F1
#
_entry.id   AF-A0A5N6JVW6-F1
#
_cell.length_a   1.000
_cell.length_b   1.000
_cell.length_c   1.000
_cell.angle_alpha   90.00
_cell.angle_beta   90.00
_cell.angle_gamma   90.00
#
_symmetry.space_group_name_H-M   'P 1'
#
loop_
_entity.id
_entity.type
_entity.pdbx_description
1 polymer ?
#
loop_
_entity_poly.entity_id
_entity_poly.type
_entity_poly.pdbx_seq_one_letter_code
_entity_poly.pdbx_strand_id
1 'polypeptide(L)' 'MGPDSAILIDEMVLPNTGTSSQAMSIDFTMMAALSAMERTQSQLEKLLDSACLKVVLQAMKPQSESTG' A
#
# COMPACT_ATOMS: atom_id res chain seq x y z
N MET A 1 -0.83 -7.58 21.05
CA MET A 1 -2.09 -7.84 20.34
C MET A 1 -2.75 -9.04 20.99
N GLY A 2 -4.04 -8.96 21.29
CA GLY A 2 -4.79 -10.13 21.76
C GLY A 2 -5.03 -11.13 20.63
N PRO A 3 -5.42 -12.38 20.94
CA PRO A 3 -5.63 -13.42 19.94
C PRO A 3 -6.68 -13.05 18.88
N ASP A 4 -7.68 -12.24 19.25
CA ASP A 4 -8.76 -11.79 18.36
C ASP A 4 -8.56 -10.36 17.83
N SER A 5 -7.38 -9.77 18.04
CA SER A 5 -7.08 -8.42 17.57
C SER A 5 -6.67 -8.43 16.09
N ALA A 6 -7.18 -7.46 15.32
CA ALA A 6 -6.75 -7.19 13.96
C ALA A 6 -6.15 -5.78 13.84
N ILE A 7 -5.23 -5.59 12.90
CA ILE A 7 -4.71 -4.26 12.52
C ILE A 7 -5.46 -3.83 11.25
N LEU A 8 -6.03 -2.63 11.29
CA LEU A 8 -6.56 -1.97 10.10
C LEU A 8 -5.47 -1.07 9.52
N ILE A 9 -5.08 -1.33 8.28
CA ILE A 9 -4.17 -0.48 7.50
C ILE A 9 -5.02 0.16 6.42
N ASP A 10 -5.30 1.47 6.57
CA ASP A 10 -5.99 2.29 5.59
C ASP A 10 -4.95 3.17 4.89
N GLU A 11 -4.40 2.65 3.78
CA GLU A 11 -3.27 3.25 3.07
C GLU A 11 -3.48 3.13 1.56
N MET A 12 -2.83 4.01 0.79
CA MET A 12 -2.89 3.97 -0.66
C MET A 12 -2.06 2.79 -1.18
N VAL A 13 -2.70 1.85 -1.87
CA VAL A 13 -2.02 0.72 -2.51
C VAL A 13 -1.89 0.98 -4.00
N LEU A 14 -0.65 1.18 -4.46
CA LEU A 14 -0.38 1.49 -5.87
C LEU A 14 -0.40 0.22 -6.74
N PRO A 15 -0.91 0.30 -7.98
CA PRO A 15 -0.68 -0.76 -8.97
C PRO A 15 0.81 -0.80 -9.34
N ASN A 16 1.27 -1.92 -9.91
CA ASN A 16 2.67 -2.05 -10.34
C ASN A 16 3.02 -1.08 -11.48
N THR A 17 2.03 -0.71 -12.29
CA THR A 17 2.15 0.18 -13.46
C THR A 17 0.88 1.03 -13.63
N GLY A 18 0.98 2.13 -14.39
CA GLY A 18 -0.20 2.90 -14.80
C GLY A 18 -0.92 3.67 -13.67
N THR A 19 -0.19 4.08 -12.63
CA THR A 19 -0.76 4.92 -11.56
C THR A 19 -0.97 6.37 -12.02
N SER A 20 -1.83 7.11 -11.32
CA SER A 20 -2.12 8.51 -11.66
C SER A 20 -0.96 9.45 -11.30
N SER A 21 -0.85 10.57 -12.01
CA SER A 21 0.16 11.61 -11.70
C SER A 21 0.01 12.17 -10.29
N GLN A 22 -1.22 12.22 -9.76
CA GLN A 22 -1.48 12.64 -8.39
C GLN A 22 -0.87 11.67 -7.38
N ALA A 23 -1.07 10.36 -7.57
CA ALA A 23 -0.48 9.33 -6.70
C ALA A 23 1.05 9.35 -6.75
N MET A 24 1.65 9.52 -7.93
CA MET A 24 3.12 9.70 -8.05
C MET A 24 3.61 10.95 -7.31
N SER A 25 2.87 12.05 -7.39
CA SER A 25 3.25 13.30 -6.73
C SER A 25 3.26 13.15 -5.20
N ILE A 26 2.32 12.36 -4.65
CA ILE A 26 2.29 12.01 -3.22
C ILE A 26 3.52 11.18 -2.87
N ASP A 27 3.81 10.11 -3.61
CA ASP A 27 4.98 9.25 -3.37
C ASP A 27 6.30 10.04 -3.39
N PHE A 28 6.49 10.91 -4.39
CA PHE A 28 7.67 11.79 -4.44
C PHE A 28 7.74 12.77 -3.27
N THR A 29 6.61 13.32 -2.83
CA THR A 29 6.56 14.21 -1.67
C THR A 29 6.92 13.46 -0.39
N MET A 30 6.37 12.26 -0.20
CA MET A 30 6.67 11.37 0.93
C MET A 30 8.15 10.99 0.95
N MET A 31 8.73 10.66 -0.21
CA MET A 31 10.16 10.38 -0.36
C MET A 31 11.03 11.59 0.00
N ALA A 32 10.75 12.76 -0.58
CA ALA A 32 11.56 13.95 -0.37
C ALA A 32 11.46 14.49 1.06
N ALA A 33 10.27 14.43 1.67
CA ALA A 33 10.03 15.01 2.99
C ALA A 33 10.33 14.04 4.14
N LEU A 34 10.01 12.75 3.98
CA LEU A 34 10.01 11.76 5.07
C LEU A 34 10.92 10.55 4.80
N SER A 35 11.60 10.50 3.65
CA SER A 35 12.31 9.30 3.19
C SER A 35 11.40 8.06 3.18
N ALA A 36 10.11 8.26 2.91
CA ALA A 36 9.08 7.23 2.86
C ALA A 36 8.71 6.87 1.41
N MET A 37 7.83 5.88 1.23
CA MET A 37 7.30 5.50 -0.07
C MET A 37 5.89 4.94 0.06
N GLU A 38 5.08 5.18 -0.96
CA GLU A 38 3.84 4.44 -1.20
C GLU A 38 4.17 3.02 -1.69
N ARG A 39 3.33 2.04 -1.37
CA ARG A 39 3.62 0.62 -1.64
C ARG A 39 2.64 0.00 -2.60
N THR A 40 3.14 -0.94 -3.40
CA THR A 40 2.28 -1.87 -4.14
C THR A 40 1.76 -2.97 -3.23
N GLN A 41 0.71 -3.67 -3.67
CA GLN A 41 0.14 -4.80 -2.91
C GLN A 41 1.21 -5.82 -2.52
N SER A 42 2.05 -6.22 -3.49
CA SER A 42 3.09 -7.22 -3.25
C SER A 42 4.17 -6.76 -2.26
N GLN A 43 4.44 -5.45 -2.19
CA GLN A 43 5.39 -4.88 -1.23
C GLN A 43 4.77 -4.82 0.17
N LEU A 44 3.49 -4.47 0.26
CA LEU A 44 2.76 -4.45 1.53
C LEU A 44 2.61 -5.86 2.11
N GLU A 45 2.25 -6.85 1.30
CA GLU A 45 2.16 -8.25 1.72
C GLU A 45 3.51 -8.77 2.24
N LYS A 46 4.61 -8.51 1.51
CA LYS A 46 5.96 -8.87 1.96
C LYS A 46 6.34 -8.21 3.28
N LEU A 47 5.94 -6.96 3.49
CA LEU A 47 6.17 -6.26 4.76
C LEU A 47 5.39 -6.93 5.90
N LEU A 48 4.12 -7.24 5.69
CA LEU A 48 3.28 -7.91 6.69
C LEU A 48 3.81 -9.32 7.02
N ASP A 49 4.23 -10.07 6.01
CA ASP A 49 4.86 -11.38 6.19
C ASP A 49 6.14 -11.27 7.03
N SER A 50 6.97 -10.25 6.80
CA SER A 50 8.19 -10.00 7.58
C SER A 50 7.91 -9.65 9.05
N ALA A 51 6.71 -9.13 9.34
CA ALA A 51 6.22 -8.82 10.67
C ALA A 51 5.41 -9.98 11.30
N CYS A 52 5.37 -11.16 10.67
CA CYS A 52 4.56 -12.30 11.08
C CYS A 52 3.04 -12.01 11.14
N LEU A 53 2.57 -11.05 10.34
CA LEU A 53 1.17 -10.69 10.21
C LEU A 53 0.57 -11.36 8.96
N LYS A 54 -0.73 -11.65 9.02
CA LYS A 54 -1.48 -12.20 7.88
C LYS A 54 -2.59 -11.25 7.49
N VAL A 55 -2.79 -11.06 6.19
CA VAL A 55 -3.95 -10.33 5.66
C VAL A 55 -5.20 -11.18 5.86
N VAL A 56 -6.14 -10.71 6.69
CA VAL A 56 -7.40 -11.42 6.99
C VAL A 56 -8.58 -10.92 6.16
N LEU A 57 -8.52 -9.66 5.71
CA LEU A 57 -9.53 -9.02 4.88
C LEU A 57 -8.88 -7.92 4.07
N GLN A 58 -9.25 -7.82 2.78
CA GLN A 58 -8.90 -6.69 1.93
C GLN A 58 -10.17 -6.14 1.30
N ALA A 59 -10.50 -4.90 1.64
CA ALA A 59 -11.66 -4.18 1.09
C ALA A 59 -11.18 -3.17 0.04
N MET A 60 -11.86 -3.15 -1.12
CA MET A 60 -11.55 -2.39 -2.35
C MET A 60 -10.45 -3.01 -3.24
N LYS A 61 -10.71 -2.97 -4.56
CA LYS A 61 -9.75 -3.38 -5.59
C LYS A 61 -8.74 -2.25 -5.83
N PRO A 62 -7.45 -2.56 -6.09
CA PRO A 62 -6.45 -1.56 -6.42
C PRO A 62 -6.91 -0.70 -7.60
N GLN A 63 -6.51 0.57 -7.60
CA GLN A 63 -6.81 1.52 -8.68
C GLN A 63 -6.46 0.85 -10.01
N SER A 64 -7.46 0.64 -10.86
CA SER A 64 -7.29 0.02 -12.18
C SER A 64 -6.25 0.82 -12.98
N GLU A 65 -5.36 0.12 -13.68
CA GLU A 65 -4.37 0.74 -14.57
C GLU A 65 -5.09 1.71 -15.52
N SER A 66 -4.80 3.00 -15.37
CA SER A 66 -5.30 4.02 -16.28
C SER A 66 -4.66 3.76 -17.63
N THR A 67 -5.41 3.14 -18.56
CA THR A 67 -5.03 3.06 -19.96
C THR A 67 -4.97 4.48 -20.50
N GLY A 68 -3.76 5.02 -20.56
CA GLY A 68 -3.40 6.25 -21.27
C GLY A 68 -2.60 5.89 -22.52
#